data_AF-A0A1J5PBW7-F1
#
_entry.id   AF-A0A1J5PBW7-F1
#
_cell.length_a   1.000
_cell.length_b   1.000
_cell.length_c   1.000
_cell.angle_alpha   90.00
_cell.angle_beta   90.00
_cell.angle_gamma   90.00
#
_symmetry.space_group_name_H-M   'P 1'
#
loop_
_entity.id
_entity.type
_entity.pdbx_description
1 polymer ?
#
loop_
_entity_poly.entity_id
_entity_poly.type
_entity_poly.pdbx_seq_one_letter_code
_entity_poly.pdbx_strand_id
1 'polypeptide(L)' 'MTPPKAAQSLIELAKDAKLVYLPCGHHQMTEAPEEMRLALKDFLTSPAGKTTL' A
#
# COMPACT_ATOMS: atom_id res chain seq x y z
N MET A 1 -14.29 -6.62 1.73
CA MET A 1 -14.01 -5.21 1.43
C MET A 1 -13.50 -4.55 2.70
N THR A 2 -12.19 -4.40 2.86
CA THR A 2 -11.61 -3.67 4.00
C THR A 2 -11.74 -2.18 3.68
N PRO A 3 -12.63 -1.44 4.37
CA PRO A 3 -12.76 -0.02 4.10
C PRO A 3 -11.45 0.69 4.48
N PRO A 4 -11.08 1.80 3.81
CA PRO A 4 -9.86 2.54 4.10
C PRO A 4 -9.71 2.92 5.59
N LYS A 5 -10.84 3.18 6.26
CA LYS A 5 -10.90 3.50 7.70
C LYS A 5 -10.45 2.35 8.61
N ALA A 6 -10.65 1.10 8.20
CA ALA A 6 -10.17 -0.06 8.96
C ALA A 6 -8.66 -0.31 8.76
N ALA A 7 -8.08 0.21 7.69
CA ALA A 7 -6.63 0.14 7.47
C ALA A 7 -5.86 1.17 8.30
N GLN A 8 -6.49 2.30 8.67
CA GLN A 8 -5.85 3.38 9.44
C GLN A 8 -5.32 2.91 10.79
N SER A 9 -6.10 2.12 11.55
CA SER A 9 -5.64 1.59 12.84
C SER A 9 -4.45 0.64 12.72
N LEU A 10 -4.33 -0.09 11.61
CA LEU A 10 -3.18 -0.95 11.33
C LEU A 10 -1.94 -0.13 10.94
N ILE A 11 -2.13 0.96 10.20
CA ILE A 11 -1.05 1.90 9.85
C ILE A 11 -0.50 2.58 11.10
N GLU A 12 -1.37 3.00 12.02
CA GLU A 12 -0.96 3.63 13.30
C GLU A 12 -0.16 2.68 14.20
N LEU A 13 -0.49 1.38 14.19
CA LEU A 13 0.23 0.37 14.97
C LEU A 13 1.57 -0.06 14.34
N ALA A 14 1.72 0.10 13.02
CA ALA A 14 2.89 -0.35 12.29
C ALA A 14 3.96 0.75 12.25
N LYS A 15 5.10 0.50 12.92
CA LYS A 15 6.23 1.45 13.02
C LYS A 15 6.79 1.88 11.66
N ASP A 16 6.81 0.98 10.69
CA ASP A 16 7.39 1.17 9.36
C ASP A 16 6.36 0.93 8.23
N ALA A 17 5.11 1.36 8.43
CA ALA A 17 4.09 1.25 7.40
C ALA A 17 4.36 2.20 6.22
N LYS A 18 4.16 1.69 4.99
CA LYS A 18 4.14 2.48 3.75
C LYS A 18 2.73 2.48 3.17
N LEU A 19 2.14 3.67 3.04
CA LEU A 19 0.83 3.86 2.41
C LEU A 19 1.01 4.24 0.94
N VAL A 20 0.34 3.53 0.05
CA VAL A 20 0.33 3.80 -1.40
C VAL A 20 -1.12 3.82 -1.88
N TYR A 21 -1.51 4.88 -2.57
CA TYR A 21 -2.82 5.00 -3.19
C TYR A 21 -2.78 4.49 -4.62
N LEU A 22 -3.69 3.58 -4.95
CA LEU A 22 -3.84 3.01 -6.28
C LEU A 22 -5.15 3.49 -6.92
N PRO A 23 -5.20 3.77 -8.23
CA PRO A 23 -6.43 4.15 -8.93
C PRO A 23 -7.30 2.92 -9.19
N CYS A 24 -7.82 2.28 -8.14
CA CYS A 24 -8.69 1.10 -8.23
C CYS A 24 -9.89 1.20 -7.28
N GLY A 25 -11.00 0.55 -7.64
CA GLY A 25 -12.18 0.44 -6.82
C GLY A 25 -12.04 -0.64 -5.73
N HIS A 26 -12.51 -1.85 -6.02
CA HIS A 26 -12.72 -2.89 -5.00
C HIS A 26 -11.67 -4.00 -5.09
N HIS A 27 -11.20 -4.30 -6.30
CA HIS A 27 -10.32 -5.43 -6.58
C HIS A 27 -8.98 -4.95 -7.15
N GLN A 28 -8.05 -4.60 -6.26
CA GLN A 28 -6.74 -4.03 -6.63
C GLN A 28 -5.95 -4.90 -7.62
N MET A 29 -5.96 -6.23 -7.44
CA MET A 29 -5.26 -7.17 -8.34
C MET A 29 -5.85 -7.26 -9.75
N THR A 30 -7.13 -6.92 -9.93
CA THR A 30 -7.81 -6.98 -11.24
C THR A 30 -7.85 -5.62 -11.90
N GLU A 31 -8.08 -4.56 -11.12
CA GLU A 31 -8.32 -3.21 -11.62
C GLU A 31 -7.03 -2.39 -11.78
N ALA A 32 -5.99 -2.66 -10.99
CA ALA A 32 -4.69 -1.98 -11.08
C ALA A 32 -3.53 -2.96 -10.84
N PRO A 33 -3.38 -4.00 -11.68
CA PRO A 33 -2.40 -5.06 -11.49
C PRO A 33 -0.95 -4.55 -11.54
N GLU A 34 -0.63 -3.61 -12.43
CA GLU A 34 0.74 -3.12 -12.60
C GLU A 34 1.16 -2.20 -11.46
N GLU A 35 0.30 -1.28 -11.07
CA GLU A 35 0.51 -0.34 -9.97
C GLU A 35 0.63 -1.12 -8.66
N MET A 36 -0.17 -2.18 -8.48
CA MET A 36 -0.09 -3.06 -7.32
C MET A 36 1.24 -3.82 -7.29
N ARG A 37 1.65 -4.36 -8.45
CA ARG A 37 2.93 -5.06 -8.60
C ARG A 37 4.12 -4.14 -8.33
N LEU A 38 4.06 -2.89 -8.80
CA LEU A 38 5.09 -1.87 -8.54
C LEU A 38 5.14 -1.52 -7.05
N ALA A 39 4.00 -1.28 -6.41
CA ALA A 39 3.95 -0.98 -4.98
C ALA A 39 4.55 -2.11 -4.12
N LEU A 40 4.26 -3.37 -4.46
CA LEU A 40 4.84 -4.54 -3.79
C LEU A 40 6.34 -4.69 -4.06
N LYS A 41 6.78 -4.51 -5.31
CA LYS A 41 8.20 -4.55 -5.65
C LYS A 41 8.99 -3.47 -4.90
N ASP A 42 8.44 -2.26 -4.85
CA ASP A 42 9.05 -1.13 -4.14
C ASP A 42 9.11 -1.38 -2.63
N PHE A 43 8.08 -2.01 -2.06
CA PHE A 43 8.10 -2.41 -0.65
C PHE A 43 9.22 -3.42 -0.35
N LEU A 44 9.41 -4.43 -1.22
CA LEU A 44 10.43 -5.47 -1.02
C LEU A 44 11.86 -5.01 -1.33
N THR A 45 12.01 -4.06 -2.26
CA THR A 45 13.31 -3.57 -2.71
C THR A 45 13.78 -2.36 -1.90
N SER A 46 12.87 -1.64 -1.25
CA SER A 46 13.24 -0.57 -0.33
C SER A 46 13.69 -1.19 0.99
N PRO A 47 14.98 -1.08 1.38
CA PRO A 47 15.33 -1.31 2.77
C PRO A 47 14.52 -0.31 3.61
N ALA A 48 13.93 -0.78 4.71
CA ALA A 48 13.12 0.03 5.62
C ALA A 48 13.78 1.41 5.86
N GLY A 49 13.14 2.47 5.37
CA GLY A 49 13.63 3.83 5.49
C GLY A 49 13.86 4.56 4.17
N LYS A 50 12.78 5.07 3.58
CA LYS A 50 12.67 6.43 3.03
C LYS A 50 11.28 6.63 2.41
N THR A 51 10.36 7.07 3.25
CA THR A 51 9.15 7.79 2.86
C THR A 51 9.53 8.95 1.95
N THR A 52 9.04 8.99 0.72
CA THR A 52 8.94 10.24 -0.05
C THR A 52 7.50 10.34 -0.53
N LEU A 53 6.93 11.51 -0.21
CA LEU A 53 5.54 11.92 -0.31
C LEU A 53 5.00 11.90 -1.74
#